data_AF-A0A0U1TYI8-F1
#
_entry.id   AF-A0A0U1TYI8-F1
#
_cell.length_a   1.000
_cell.length_b   1.000
_cell.length_c   1.000
_cell.angle_alpha   90.00
_cell.angle_beta   90.00
_cell.angle_gamma   90.00
#
_symmetry.space_group_name_H-M   'P 1'
#
loop_
_entity.id
_entity.type
_entity.pdbx_description
1 polymer ?
#
loop_
_entity_poly.entity_id
_entity_poly.type
_entity_poly.pdbx_seq_one_letter_code
_entity_poly.pdbx_strand_id
1 'polypeptide(L)'
;QLLEYQKAQENSFVKKELQQQVFTRLKEKASVKEIIPIVKDYMIKYSLPEPDVAVLLWTSLMAIVEWNKKEELVAEQALKHLRQYTSLLSAFTQNAKAELALLVKVQEFCYDNMNFMKVFQKIVVLLYKTDVLSEDVILKWYKAAHSSKGKSVFLEQMKRFVEWLQNAEEESEGED
;
A
#
# COMPACT_ATOMS: atom_id res chain seq x y z
N GLN A 1 -3.87 3.61 31.77
CA GLN A 1 -3.50 5.03 31.61
C GLN A 1 -1.98 5.26 31.49
N LEU A 2 -1.14 5.14 32.54
CA LEU A 2 0.31 5.37 32.40
C LEU A 2 1.05 4.29 31.56
N LEU A 3 0.73 3.01 31.79
CA LEU A 3 1.37 1.89 31.08
C LEU A 3 1.01 1.85 29.58
N GLU A 4 -0.23 2.21 29.23
CA GLU A 4 -0.69 2.30 27.84
C GLU A 4 -0.04 3.48 27.12
N TYR A 5 0.12 4.61 27.81
CA TYR A 5 0.82 5.78 27.28
C TYR A 5 2.30 5.47 27.00
N GLN A 6 2.98 4.77 27.93
CA GLN A 6 4.37 4.33 27.76
C GLN A 6 4.51 3.36 26.58
N LYS A 7 3.63 2.35 26.47
CA LYS A 7 3.60 1.43 25.32
C LYS A 7 3.33 2.16 24.01
N ALA A 8 2.44 3.16 23.99
CA ALA A 8 2.16 3.94 22.80
C ALA A 8 3.36 4.81 22.37
N GLN A 9 4.08 5.40 23.33
CA GLN A 9 5.32 6.14 23.06
C GLN A 9 6.43 5.23 22.53
N GLU A 10 6.63 4.07 23.15
CA GLU A 10 7.60 3.07 22.72
C GLU A 10 7.29 2.58 21.31
N ASN A 11 6.04 2.22 21.02
CA ASN A 11 5.61 1.82 19.69
C ASN A 11 5.82 2.91 18.63
N SER A 12 5.58 4.18 19.00
CA SER A 12 5.83 5.32 18.10
C SER A 12 7.32 5.49 17.78
N PHE A 13 8.17 5.34 18.80
CA PHE A 13 9.62 5.39 18.63
C PHE A 13 10.13 4.23 17.76
N VAL A 14 9.73 2.99 18.08
CA VAL A 14 10.11 1.79 17.34
C VAL A 14 9.69 1.86 15.87
N LYS A 15 8.47 2.36 15.59
CA LYS A 15 8.01 2.55 14.20
C LYS A 15 8.90 3.53 13.44
N LYS A 16 9.31 4.64 14.06
CA LYS A 16 10.23 5.61 13.43
C LYS A 16 11.61 5.00 13.17
N GLU A 17 12.12 4.23 14.13
CA GLU A 17 13.39 3.53 13.99
C GLU A 17 13.35 2.52 12.84
N LEU A 18 12.33 1.66 12.79
CA LEU A 18 12.11 0.71 11.70
C LEU A 18 11.97 1.44 10.36
N GLN A 19 11.21 2.53 10.32
CA GLN A 19 11.03 3.33 9.12
C GLN A 19 12.36 3.87 8.60
N GLN A 20 13.20 4.41 9.48
CA GLN A 20 14.51 4.92 9.14
C GLN A 20 15.43 3.81 8.62
N GLN A 21 15.42 2.64 9.27
CA GLN A 21 16.24 1.50 8.85
C GLN A 21 15.82 0.99 7.47
N VAL A 22 14.52 0.80 7.24
CA VAL A 22 13.97 0.42 5.93
C VAL A 22 14.33 1.45 4.87
N PHE A 23 14.15 2.74 5.17
CA PHE A 23 14.46 3.83 4.25
C PHE A 23 15.94 3.83 3.84
N THR A 24 16.86 3.65 4.78
CA THR A 24 18.30 3.53 4.50
C THR A 24 18.58 2.35 3.57
N ARG A 25 18.04 1.16 3.87
CA ARG A 25 18.24 -0.04 3.04
C ARG A 25 17.70 0.13 1.62
N LEU A 26 16.54 0.74 1.48
CA LEU A 26 15.94 1.05 0.18
C LEU A 26 16.82 2.02 -0.62
N LYS A 27 17.39 3.06 0.01
CA LYS A 27 18.35 3.98 -0.64
C LYS A 27 19.64 3.30 -1.06
N GLU A 28 20.13 2.36 -0.26
CA GLU A 28 21.27 1.51 -0.57
C GLU A 28 20.98 0.47 -1.67
N LYS A 29 19.74 0.42 -2.17
CA LYS A 29 19.26 -0.56 -3.15
C LYS A 29 19.42 -2.01 -2.67
N ALA A 30 19.29 -2.23 -1.36
CA ALA A 30 19.24 -3.57 -0.79
C ALA A 30 18.10 -4.37 -1.41
N SER A 31 18.30 -5.67 -1.57
CA SER A 31 17.28 -6.54 -2.14
C SER A 31 16.11 -6.73 -1.18
N VAL A 32 14.92 -6.98 -1.73
CA VAL A 32 13.72 -7.28 -0.93
C VAL A 32 13.95 -8.45 0.03
N LYS A 33 14.76 -9.44 -0.37
CA LYS A 33 15.11 -10.62 0.45
C LYS A 33 15.90 -10.26 1.72
N GLU A 34 16.64 -9.16 1.71
CA GLU A 34 17.39 -8.67 2.87
C GLU A 34 16.52 -7.79 3.78
N ILE A 35 15.54 -7.09 3.20
CA ILE A 35 14.66 -6.17 3.95
C ILE A 35 13.57 -6.96 4.72
N ILE A 36 12.96 -7.98 4.11
CA ILE A 36 11.85 -8.73 4.72
C ILE A 36 12.22 -9.29 6.11
N PRO A 37 13.36 -9.98 6.32
CA PRO A 37 13.71 -10.53 7.62
C PRO A 37 13.85 -9.46 8.71
N ILE A 38 14.41 -8.30 8.37
CA ILE A 38 14.56 -7.17 9.30
C ILE A 38 13.19 -6.69 9.78
N VAL A 39 12.26 -6.48 8.85
CA VAL A 39 10.92 -6.00 9.18
C VAL A 39 10.15 -7.05 9.99
N LYS A 40 10.27 -8.34 9.64
CA LYS A 40 9.66 -9.44 10.41
C LYS A 40 10.21 -9.55 11.83
N ASP A 41 11.51 -9.37 12.02
CA ASP A 41 12.13 -9.36 13.35
C ASP A 41 11.57 -8.23 14.23
N TYR A 42 11.44 -7.02 13.69
CA TYR A 42 10.82 -5.91 14.41
C TYR A 42 9.34 -6.18 14.74
N MET A 43 8.59 -6.77 13.80
CA MET A 43 7.19 -7.13 14.04
C MET A 43 7.04 -8.10 15.20
N ILE A 44 7.89 -9.13 15.26
CA ILE A 44 7.86 -10.13 16.33
C ILE A 44 8.33 -9.51 17.64
N LYS A 45 9.50 -8.86 17.64
CA LYS A 45 10.15 -8.29 18.83
C LYS A 45 9.30 -7.24 19.53
N TYR A 46 8.62 -6.40 18.75
CA TYR A 46 7.85 -5.28 19.28
C TYR A 46 6.34 -5.42 19.08
N SER A 47 5.87 -6.58 18.61
CA SER A 47 4.46 -6.86 18.34
C SER A 47 3.79 -5.79 17.44
N LEU A 48 4.50 -5.36 16.39
CA LEU A 48 3.99 -4.32 15.50
C LEU A 48 2.83 -4.88 14.65
N PRO A 49 1.68 -4.18 14.59
CA PRO A 49 0.58 -4.59 13.74
C PRO A 49 0.97 -4.54 12.25
N GLU A 50 0.65 -5.60 11.53
CA GLU A 50 0.89 -5.69 10.09
C GLU A 50 0.30 -4.52 9.28
N PRO A 51 -0.92 -4.00 9.55
CA PRO A 51 -1.43 -2.82 8.86
C PRO A 51 -0.55 -1.57 9.02
N ASP A 52 0.05 -1.39 10.20
CA ASP A 52 0.94 -0.25 10.44
C ASP A 52 2.25 -0.40 9.66
N VAL A 53 2.75 -1.64 9.55
CA VAL A 53 3.95 -1.97 8.78
C VAL A 53 3.70 -1.77 7.28
N ALA A 54 2.56 -2.19 6.75
CA ALA A 54 2.21 -1.96 5.35
C ALA A 54 2.20 -0.46 4.99
N VAL A 55 1.60 0.36 5.85
CA VAL A 55 1.58 1.83 5.72
C VAL A 55 2.98 2.43 5.81
N LEU A 56 3.81 1.94 6.73
CA LEU A 56 5.20 2.37 6.89
C LEU A 56 6.03 2.05 5.65
N LEU A 57 5.94 0.82 5.13
CA LEU A 57 6.66 0.38 3.94
C LEU A 57 6.27 1.21 2.72
N TRP A 58 4.98 1.41 2.47
CA TRP A 58 4.51 2.32 1.43
C TRP A 58 5.12 3.71 1.58
N THR A 59 5.04 4.29 2.78
CA THR A 59 5.56 5.64 3.04
C THR A 59 7.06 5.73 2.75
N SER A 60 7.84 4.74 3.19
CA SER A 60 9.27 4.66 2.92
C SER A 60 9.58 4.51 1.43
N LEU A 61 8.86 3.62 0.73
CA LEU A 61 9.04 3.38 -0.71
C LEU A 61 8.77 4.63 -1.54
N MET A 62 7.72 5.37 -1.21
CA MET A 62 7.35 6.57 -1.96
C MET A 62 8.27 7.76 -1.65
N ALA A 63 8.92 7.78 -0.48
CA ALA A 63 9.81 8.85 -0.05
C ALA A 63 11.24 8.75 -0.60
N ILE A 64 11.67 7.56 -1.08
CA ILE A 64 13.03 7.40 -1.66
C ILE A 64 13.15 7.87 -3.11
N VAL A 65 12.05 8.28 -3.72
CA VAL A 65 12.00 8.68 -5.14
C VAL A 65 11.76 10.17 -5.26
N GLU A 66 12.55 10.83 -6.11
CA GLU A 66 12.22 12.16 -6.60
C GLU A 66 11.27 12.03 -7.80
N TRP A 67 10.04 12.46 -7.61
CA TRP A 67 8.96 12.25 -8.56
C TRP A 67 8.97 13.30 -9.68
N ASN A 68 8.73 12.83 -10.91
CA ASN A 68 8.53 13.71 -12.04
C ASN A 68 7.30 14.61 -11.83
N LYS A 69 7.37 15.85 -12.33
CA LYS A 69 6.26 16.81 -12.28
C LYS A 69 5.31 16.69 -13.47
N LYS A 70 5.70 15.98 -14.53
CA LYS A 70 4.84 15.71 -15.69
C LYS A 70 4.00 14.46 -15.41
N GLU A 71 2.69 14.59 -15.57
CA GLU A 71 1.68 13.56 -15.25
C GLU A 71 1.95 12.21 -15.95
N GLU A 72 2.30 12.21 -17.23
CA GLU A 72 2.55 10.96 -17.96
C GLU A 72 3.84 10.28 -17.50
N LEU A 73 4.91 11.07 -17.28
CA LEU A 73 6.20 10.55 -16.85
C LEU A 73 6.16 10.03 -15.40
N VAL A 74 5.42 10.69 -14.51
CA VAL A 74 5.29 10.24 -13.12
C VAL A 74 4.52 8.93 -13.04
N ALA A 75 3.53 8.71 -13.92
CA ALA A 75 2.78 7.46 -13.96
C ALA A 75 3.70 6.27 -14.31
N GLU A 76 4.50 6.39 -15.38
CA GLU A 76 5.45 5.35 -15.77
C GLU A 76 6.53 5.12 -14.72
N GLN A 77 7.08 6.21 -14.16
CA GLN A 77 8.07 6.15 -13.10
C GLN A 77 7.52 5.42 -11.87
N ALA A 78 6.30 5.75 -11.42
CA ALA A 78 5.66 5.15 -10.26
C ALA A 78 5.43 3.65 -10.45
N LEU A 79 4.89 3.25 -11.61
CA LEU A 79 4.66 1.82 -11.90
C LEU A 79 5.96 1.03 -11.99
N LYS A 80 7.01 1.60 -12.62
CA LYS A 80 8.33 0.96 -12.70
C LYS A 80 8.98 0.82 -11.33
N HIS A 81 8.84 1.83 -10.47
CA HIS A 81 9.33 1.80 -9.10
C HIS A 81 8.60 0.74 -8.28
N LEU A 82 7.27 0.84 -8.18
CA LEU A 82 6.46 -0.05 -7.36
C LEU A 82 6.57 -1.52 -7.76
N ARG A 83 6.68 -1.82 -9.06
CA ARG A 83 6.84 -3.20 -9.56
C ARG A 83 8.07 -3.91 -8.97
N GLN A 84 9.12 -3.18 -8.60
CA GLN A 84 10.32 -3.78 -7.99
C GLN A 84 10.09 -4.22 -6.53
N TYR A 85 9.03 -3.72 -5.89
CA TYR A 85 8.76 -3.88 -4.47
C TYR A 85 7.40 -4.53 -4.18
N THR A 86 6.71 -5.08 -5.19
CA THR A 86 5.44 -5.79 -4.99
C THR A 86 5.62 -7.00 -4.07
N SER A 87 6.71 -7.75 -4.22
CA SER A 87 7.04 -8.86 -3.31
C SER A 87 7.33 -8.42 -1.87
N LEU A 88 7.85 -7.20 -1.69
CA LEU A 88 8.02 -6.62 -0.36
C LEU A 88 6.67 -6.28 0.25
N LEU A 89 5.80 -5.59 -0.49
CA LEU A 89 4.47 -5.20 0.00
C LEU A 89 3.59 -6.43 0.26
N SER A 90 3.58 -7.41 -0.65
CA SER A 90 2.83 -8.67 -0.51
C SER A 90 3.20 -9.38 0.79
N ALA A 91 4.49 -9.45 1.15
CA ALA A 91 4.96 -10.09 2.38
C ALA A 91 4.41 -9.49 3.69
N PHE A 92 3.81 -8.29 3.64
CA PHE A 92 3.21 -7.57 4.77
C PHE A 92 1.78 -7.11 4.50
N THR A 93 1.10 -7.79 3.56
CA THR A 93 -0.32 -7.63 3.25
C THR A 93 -0.98 -9.01 3.21
N GLN A 94 -0.69 -9.86 4.20
CA GLN A 94 -1.16 -11.23 4.31
C GLN A 94 -2.58 -11.35 4.90
N ASN A 95 -3.22 -10.21 5.20
CA ASN A 95 -4.58 -10.17 5.69
C ASN A 95 -5.32 -8.92 5.22
N ALA A 96 -6.64 -9.02 5.15
CA ALA A 96 -7.52 -7.98 4.63
C ALA A 96 -7.39 -6.62 5.35
N LYS A 97 -7.01 -6.59 6.64
CA LYS A 97 -6.82 -5.31 7.35
C LYS A 97 -5.56 -4.60 6.87
N ALA A 98 -4.48 -5.33 6.62
CA ALA A 98 -3.23 -4.77 6.14
C ALA A 98 -3.34 -4.29 4.69
N GLU A 99 -3.96 -5.12 3.82
CA GLU A 99 -4.28 -4.74 2.44
C GLU A 99 -5.14 -3.46 2.38
N LEU A 100 -6.20 -3.40 3.19
CA LEU A 100 -7.08 -2.23 3.22
C LEU A 100 -6.35 -0.98 3.73
N ALA A 101 -5.53 -1.11 4.77
CA ALA A 101 -4.72 0.01 5.27
C ALA A 101 -3.74 0.52 4.21
N LEU A 102 -3.11 -0.38 3.45
CA LEU A 102 -2.26 -0.02 2.31
C LEU A 102 -3.08 0.72 1.24
N LEU A 103 -4.22 0.19 0.81
CA LEU A 103 -5.06 0.80 -0.24
C LEU A 103 -5.56 2.19 0.17
N VAL A 104 -6.00 2.36 1.41
CA VAL A 104 -6.35 3.68 1.96
C VAL A 104 -5.14 4.61 1.91
N LYS A 105 -3.95 4.14 2.29
CA LYS A 105 -2.75 4.98 2.25
C LYS A 105 -2.34 5.38 0.83
N VAL A 106 -2.51 4.50 -0.15
CA VAL A 106 -2.30 4.79 -1.57
C VAL A 106 -3.26 5.88 -2.04
N GLN A 107 -4.55 5.80 -1.68
CA GLN A 107 -5.56 6.80 -1.99
C GLN A 107 -5.16 8.18 -1.42
N GLU A 108 -4.81 8.23 -0.14
CA GLU A 108 -4.41 9.48 0.51
C GLU A 108 -3.16 10.09 -0.13
N PHE A 109 -2.16 9.25 -0.44
CA PHE A 109 -0.95 9.71 -1.12
C PHE A 109 -1.26 10.32 -2.50
N CYS A 110 -2.11 9.66 -3.29
CA CYS A 110 -2.48 10.15 -4.61
C CYS A 110 -3.31 11.43 -4.56
N TYR A 111 -4.09 11.64 -3.49
CA TYR A 111 -4.82 12.88 -3.26
C TYR A 111 -3.90 14.04 -2.85
N ASP A 112 -3.01 13.77 -1.89
CA ASP A 112 -2.10 14.79 -1.34
C ASP A 112 -1.03 15.20 -2.37
N ASN A 113 -0.82 14.39 -3.42
CA ASN A 113 0.09 14.68 -4.52
C ASN A 113 -0.66 14.77 -5.86
N MET A 114 -0.97 15.99 -6.31
CA MET A 114 -1.77 16.24 -7.52
C MET A 114 -1.26 15.51 -8.77
N ASN A 115 0.05 15.28 -8.90
CA ASN A 115 0.63 14.57 -10.04
C ASN A 115 0.22 13.08 -10.08
N PHE A 116 -0.23 12.52 -8.96
CA PHE A 116 -0.67 11.13 -8.81
C PHE A 116 -2.19 10.96 -8.92
N MET A 117 -2.97 12.05 -9.05
CA MET A 117 -4.43 11.99 -9.07
C MET A 117 -4.99 11.05 -10.14
N LYS A 118 -4.35 10.95 -11.32
CA LYS A 118 -4.73 10.03 -12.41
C LYS A 118 -3.91 8.74 -12.45
N VAL A 119 -2.99 8.56 -11.50
CA VAL A 119 -2.12 7.37 -11.40
C VAL A 119 -2.71 6.33 -10.45
N PHE A 120 -3.60 6.75 -9.55
CA PHE A 120 -4.23 5.91 -8.53
C PHE A 120 -4.75 4.58 -9.07
N GLN A 121 -5.63 4.60 -10.08
CA GLN A 121 -6.20 3.37 -10.66
C GLN A 121 -5.09 2.43 -11.16
N LYS A 122 -4.08 2.96 -11.85
CA LYS A 122 -2.96 2.17 -12.38
C LYS A 122 -2.15 1.49 -11.27
N ILE A 123 -1.96 2.17 -10.13
CA ILE A 123 -1.30 1.61 -8.96
C ILE A 123 -2.15 0.48 -8.38
N VAL A 124 -3.45 0.69 -8.17
CA VAL A 124 -4.33 -0.36 -7.60
C VAL A 124 -4.37 -1.59 -8.50
N VAL A 125 -4.48 -1.41 -9.82
CA VAL A 125 -4.43 -2.52 -10.79
C VAL A 125 -3.08 -3.26 -10.75
N LEU A 126 -1.96 -2.54 -10.60
CA LEU A 126 -0.65 -3.19 -10.43
C LEU A 126 -0.61 -4.04 -9.15
N LEU A 127 -1.07 -3.49 -8.03
CA LEU A 127 -1.07 -4.19 -6.74
C LEU A 127 -2.01 -5.40 -6.74
N TYR A 128 -3.16 -5.31 -7.42
CA TYR A 128 -4.06 -6.43 -7.65
C TYR A 128 -3.38 -7.54 -8.48
N LYS A 129 -2.83 -7.20 -9.65
CA LYS A 129 -2.17 -8.15 -10.55
C LYS A 129 -0.90 -8.81 -10.00
N THR A 130 -0.43 -8.37 -8.84
CA THR A 130 0.78 -8.88 -8.19
C THR A 130 0.52 -9.42 -6.80
N ASP A 131 -0.75 -9.76 -6.50
CA ASP A 131 -1.18 -10.41 -5.26
C ASP A 131 -0.79 -9.61 -4.00
N VAL A 132 -0.81 -8.28 -4.11
CA VAL A 132 -0.64 -7.36 -2.96
C VAL A 132 -1.99 -6.92 -2.42
N LEU A 133 -3.01 -6.83 -3.27
CA LEU A 133 -4.38 -6.50 -2.89
C LEU A 133 -5.32 -7.55 -3.46
N SER A 134 -6.16 -8.12 -2.62
CA SER A 134 -7.25 -9.01 -3.03
C SER A 134 -8.42 -8.24 -3.65
N GLU A 135 -9.20 -8.94 -4.46
CA GLU A 135 -10.47 -8.45 -5.00
C GLU A 135 -11.41 -7.98 -3.89
N ASP A 136 -11.65 -8.83 -2.89
CA ASP A 136 -12.50 -8.53 -1.72
C ASP A 136 -12.17 -7.19 -1.06
N VAL A 137 -10.88 -6.91 -0.87
CA VAL A 137 -10.44 -5.67 -0.24
C VAL A 137 -10.69 -4.46 -1.14
N ILE A 138 -10.46 -4.59 -2.44
CA ILE A 138 -10.74 -3.53 -3.41
C ILE A 138 -12.24 -3.23 -3.46
N LEU A 139 -13.09 -4.26 -3.51
CA LEU A 139 -14.56 -4.12 -3.48
C LEU A 139 -15.03 -3.49 -2.16
N LYS A 140 -14.47 -3.91 -1.03
CA LYS A 140 -14.79 -3.35 0.29
C LYS A 140 -14.39 -1.87 0.40
N TRP A 141 -13.19 -1.52 -0.08
CA TRP A 141 -12.74 -0.13 -0.15
C TRP A 141 -13.68 0.70 -1.01
N TYR A 142 -14.06 0.21 -2.19
CA TYR A 142 -14.97 0.90 -3.10
C TYR A 142 -16.32 1.18 -2.46
N LYS A 143 -16.92 0.17 -1.82
CA LYS A 143 -18.26 0.27 -1.21
C LYS A 143 -18.30 1.19 0.00
N ALA A 144 -17.36 1.04 0.95
CA ALA A 144 -17.52 1.69 2.26
C ALA A 144 -16.22 2.05 3.00
N ALA A 145 -15.08 1.42 2.69
CA ALA A 145 -13.86 1.55 3.49
C ALA A 145 -12.81 2.51 2.91
N HIS A 146 -13.21 3.39 1.99
CA HIS A 146 -12.35 4.43 1.41
C HIS A 146 -12.17 5.64 2.33
N SER A 147 -11.06 6.36 2.14
CA SER A 147 -10.86 7.67 2.76
C SER A 147 -11.80 8.72 2.15
N SER A 148 -12.10 9.78 2.91
CA SER A 148 -12.84 10.94 2.39
C SER A 148 -11.99 11.76 1.39
N LYS A 149 -10.66 11.63 1.44
CA LYS A 149 -9.73 12.33 0.55
C LYS A 149 -9.88 11.87 -0.90
N GLY A 150 -10.35 12.77 -1.77
CA GLY A 150 -10.54 12.50 -3.20
C GLY A 150 -11.60 11.43 -3.50
N LYS A 151 -12.51 11.13 -2.55
CA LYS A 151 -13.51 10.05 -2.64
C LYS A 151 -14.22 10.01 -4.00
N SER A 152 -14.90 11.09 -4.40
CA SER A 152 -15.69 11.12 -5.63
C SER A 152 -14.83 10.83 -6.87
N VAL A 153 -13.63 11.41 -6.91
CA VAL A 153 -12.70 11.27 -8.04
C VAL A 153 -12.17 9.84 -8.14
N PHE A 154 -11.76 9.22 -7.03
CA PHE A 154 -11.19 7.88 -7.07
C PHE A 154 -12.25 6.79 -7.25
N LEU A 155 -13.45 6.95 -6.70
CA LEU A 155 -14.54 6.02 -6.97
C LEU A 155 -14.96 6.07 -8.45
N GLU A 156 -14.98 7.25 -9.07
CA GLU A 156 -15.26 7.34 -10.51
C GLU A 156 -14.15 6.68 -11.33
N GLN A 157 -12.87 6.93 -11.02
CA GLN A 157 -11.74 6.29 -11.71
C GLN A 157 -11.74 4.77 -11.60
N MET A 158 -12.18 4.22 -10.46
CA MET A 158 -12.16 2.79 -10.19
C MET A 158 -13.38 2.05 -10.72
N LYS A 159 -14.45 2.77 -11.10
CA LYS A 159 -15.75 2.18 -11.47
C LYS A 159 -15.64 1.04 -12.48
N ARG A 160 -15.02 1.28 -13.65
CA ARG A 160 -14.88 0.25 -14.69
C ARG A 160 -14.08 -0.97 -14.24
N PHE A 161 -13.07 -0.77 -13.40
CA PHE A 161 -12.24 -1.87 -12.90
C PHE A 161 -13.00 -2.69 -11.85
N VAL A 162 -13.78 -2.04 -11.00
CA VAL A 162 -14.65 -2.71 -10.02
C VAL A 162 -15.77 -3.48 -10.73
N GLU A 163 -16.42 -2.89 -11.73
CA GLU A 163 -17.41 -3.60 -12.57
C GLU A 163 -16.79 -4.84 -13.21
N TRP A 164 -15.54 -4.75 -13.70
CA TRP A 164 -14.83 -5.90 -14.26
C TRP A 164 -14.53 -6.99 -13.22
N LEU A 165 -14.10 -6.62 -12.01
CA LEU A 165 -13.86 -7.59 -10.92
C LEU A 165 -15.15 -8.38 -10.62
N GLN A 166 -16.26 -7.66 -10.40
CA GLN A 166 -17.55 -8.27 -10.08
C GLN A 166 -18.07 -9.20 -11.18
N ASN A 167 -17.88 -8.85 -12.45
CA ASN A 167 -18.35 -9.68 -13.57
C ASN A 167 -17.45 -10.90 -13.82
N ALA A 168 -16.16 -10.82 -13.47
CA ALA A 168 -15.22 -11.92 -13.66
C ALA A 168 -15.55 -13.13 -12.75
N GLU A 169 -16.11 -12.88 -11.57
CA GLU A 169 -16.66 -13.95 -10.71
C GLU A 169 -17.93 -14.56 -11.32
N GLU A 170 -18.87 -13.73 -11.83
CA GLU A 170 -20.14 -14.19 -12.39
C GLU A 170 -19.99 -15.08 -13.64
N GLU A 171 -18.96 -14.89 -14.47
CA GLU A 171 -18.67 -15.77 -15.62
C GLU A 171 -18.10 -17.14 -15.20
N SER A 172 -17.47 -17.23 -14.02
CA SER A 172 -16.86 -18.48 -13.53
C SER A 172 -17.84 -19.40 -12.79
N GLU A 173 -18.97 -18.87 -12.31
CA GLU A 173 -20.02 -19.64 -11.62
C GLU A 173 -21.13 -20.15 -12.56
N GLY A 174 -21.10 -19.80 -13.85
CA GLY A 174 -22.12 -20.17 -14.84
C GLY A 174 -21.79 -21.37 -15.73
N GLU A 175 -20.65 -22.05 -15.50
CA GLU A 175 -20.17 -23.20 -16.27
C GLU A 175 -20.25 -24.56 -15.52
N ASP A 176 -21.15 -24.70 -14.55
CA ASP A 176 -21.53 -25.99 -13.94
C ASP A 176 -23.00 -26.39 -14.21
#